data_AF-A0A8S9YIV8-F1
#
_entry.id   AF-A0A8S9YIV8-F1
#
_cell.length_a   1.000
_cell.length_b   1.000
_cell.length_c   1.000
_cell.angle_alpha   90.00
_cell.angle_beta   90.00
_cell.angle_gamma   90.00
#
_symmetry.space_group_name_H-M   'P 1'
#
loop_
_entity.id
_entity.type
_entity.pdbx_description
1 polymer ?
#
loop_
_entity_poly.entity_id
_entity_poly.type
_entity_poly.pdbx_seq_one_letter_code
_entity_poly.pdbx_strand_id
1 'polypeptide(L)'
;FILTSCILGAYLVWAYLPHEWLHAIGITYLPHKHWSITGPMSIPVIGFVLALGYVYNHWSIMLPLTSIYLIKDGYSKREGVSTNMHRVNDPSPISAESRVDDRQVIPPLADLDPAWVMEQLYLRSSQLPRQNN
;
A
#
# COMPACT_ATOMS: atom_id res chain seq x y z
N PHE A 1 31.44 -6.39 -6.16
CA PHE A 1 31.65 -5.65 -7.42
C PHE A 1 32.80 -6.21 -8.25
N ILE A 2 34.05 -6.24 -7.76
CA ILE A 2 35.19 -6.71 -8.59
C ILE A 2 35.04 -8.18 -9.00
N LEU A 3 34.74 -9.08 -8.04
CA LEU A 3 34.56 -10.52 -8.33
C LEU A 3 33.40 -10.80 -9.29
N THR A 4 32.28 -10.12 -9.12
CA THR A 4 31.11 -10.22 -10.01
C THR A 4 31.42 -9.72 -11.42
N SER A 5 32.20 -8.64 -11.53
CA SER A 5 32.66 -8.11 -12.83
C SER A 5 33.65 -9.05 -13.51
N CYS A 6 34.58 -9.68 -12.77
CA CYS A 6 35.50 -10.67 -13.32
C CYS A 6 34.75 -11.91 -13.84
N ILE A 7 33.78 -12.42 -13.07
CA ILE A 7 32.95 -13.57 -13.46
C ILE A 7 32.10 -13.24 -14.70
N LEU A 8 31.49 -12.04 -14.74
CA LEU A 8 30.73 -11.57 -15.90
C LEU A 8 31.62 -11.45 -17.14
N GLY A 9 32.83 -10.91 -17.00
CA GLY A 9 33.81 -10.80 -18.08
C GLY A 9 34.20 -12.17 -18.64
N ALA A 10 34.53 -13.13 -17.78
CA ALA A 10 34.84 -14.50 -18.18
C ALA A 10 33.65 -15.18 -18.89
N TYR A 11 32.42 -14.94 -18.40
CA TYR A 11 31.18 -15.42 -19.01
C TYR A 11 30.96 -14.83 -20.40
N LEU A 12 31.17 -13.52 -20.58
CA LEU A 12 31.06 -12.85 -21.88
C LEU A 12 32.10 -13.36 -22.87
N VAL A 13 33.36 -13.51 -22.46
CA VAL A 13 34.41 -14.08 -23.32
C VAL A 13 34.01 -15.47 -23.80
N TRP A 14 33.54 -16.33 -22.89
CA TRP A 14 33.02 -17.65 -23.24
C TRP A 14 31.77 -17.60 -24.16
N ALA A 15 30.84 -16.69 -23.89
CA ALA A 15 29.60 -16.50 -24.64
C ALA A 15 29.83 -16.07 -26.10
N TYR A 16 30.82 -15.21 -26.35
CA TYR A 16 31.10 -14.61 -27.64
C TYR A 16 32.13 -15.39 -28.47
N LEU A 17 33.02 -16.18 -27.86
CA LEU A 17 34.03 -16.95 -28.61
C LEU A 17 33.39 -17.98 -29.56
N PRO A 18 33.76 -18.03 -30.84
CA PRO A 18 33.26 -19.02 -31.79
C PRO A 18 33.72 -20.44 -31.42
N HIS A 19 32.88 -21.43 -31.70
CA HIS A 19 33.06 -22.83 -31.26
C HIS A 19 34.37 -23.45 -31.77
N GLU A 20 34.83 -23.02 -32.94
CA GLU A 20 36.09 -23.44 -33.57
C GLU A 20 37.32 -23.15 -32.70
N TRP A 21 37.33 -22.00 -32.01
CA TRP A 21 38.42 -21.60 -31.11
C TRP A 21 38.38 -22.38 -29.81
N LEU A 22 37.18 -22.71 -29.32
CA LEU A 22 37.00 -23.51 -28.11
C LEU A 22 37.46 -24.97 -28.32
N HIS A 23 37.18 -25.51 -29.51
CA HIS A 23 37.65 -26.83 -29.91
C HIS A 23 39.18 -26.87 -30.10
N ALA A 24 39.78 -25.79 -30.63
CA ALA A 24 41.23 -25.65 -30.75
C ALA A 24 41.95 -25.59 -29.38
N ILE A 25 41.28 -25.09 -28.33
CA ILE A 25 41.80 -25.01 -26.95
C ILE A 25 41.54 -26.32 -26.17
N GLY A 26 40.83 -27.29 -26.75
CA GLY A 26 40.58 -28.60 -26.15
C GLY A 26 39.36 -28.66 -25.20
N ILE A 27 38.47 -27.66 -25.25
CA ILE A 27 37.24 -27.62 -24.44
C ILE A 27 36.08 -28.14 -25.30
N THR A 28 35.89 -29.45 -25.30
CA THR A 28 34.89 -30.14 -26.16
C THR A 28 33.52 -30.33 -25.50
N TYR A 29 33.41 -30.24 -24.18
CA TYR A 29 32.23 -30.68 -23.40
C TYR A 29 31.44 -29.56 -22.73
N LEU A 30 31.31 -28.42 -23.39
CA LEU A 30 30.63 -27.30 -22.77
C LEU A 30 29.16 -27.24 -23.24
N PRO A 31 28.17 -27.05 -22.33
CA PRO A 31 26.75 -27.05 -22.69
C PRO A 31 26.46 -26.11 -23.86
N HIS A 32 25.59 -26.55 -24.76
CA HIS A 32 25.27 -25.88 -26.01
C HIS A 32 25.04 -24.36 -25.80
N LYS A 33 25.59 -23.53 -26.69
CA LYS A 33 25.75 -22.07 -26.51
C LYS A 33 24.46 -21.28 -26.23
N HIS A 34 23.29 -21.87 -26.52
CA HIS A 34 21.98 -21.29 -26.23
C HIS A 34 21.78 -20.89 -24.77
N TRP A 35 22.34 -21.62 -23.80
CA TRP A 35 22.27 -21.24 -22.38
C TRP A 35 22.92 -19.89 -22.10
N SER A 36 23.87 -19.47 -22.94
CA SER A 36 24.53 -18.17 -22.82
C SER A 36 23.61 -16.99 -23.13
N ILE A 37 22.55 -17.20 -23.91
CA ILE A 37 21.58 -16.15 -24.23
C ILE A 37 20.33 -16.27 -23.37
N THR A 38 19.92 -17.50 -23.05
CA THR A 38 18.77 -17.76 -22.16
C THR A 38 19.00 -17.23 -20.75
N GLY A 39 20.22 -17.33 -20.23
CA GLY A 39 20.59 -16.80 -18.90
C GLY A 39 20.30 -15.30 -18.75
N PRO A 40 20.97 -14.41 -19.50
CA PRO A 40 20.75 -12.96 -19.39
C PRO A 40 19.33 -12.55 -19.80
N MET A 41 18.70 -13.24 -20.77
CA MET A 41 17.32 -12.94 -21.17
C MET A 41 16.27 -13.38 -20.13
N SER A 42 16.58 -14.31 -19.24
CA SER A 42 15.64 -14.77 -18.22
C SER A 42 15.29 -13.68 -17.20
N ILE A 43 16.24 -12.80 -16.85
CA ILE A 43 16.05 -11.74 -15.84
C ILE A 43 14.90 -10.79 -16.21
N PRO A 44 14.91 -10.11 -17.38
CA PRO A 44 13.82 -9.22 -17.76
C PRO A 44 12.50 -9.97 -17.99
N VAL A 45 12.55 -11.20 -18.53
CA VAL A 45 11.34 -12.01 -18.77
C VAL A 45 10.66 -12.40 -17.46
N ILE A 46 11.42 -12.87 -16.48
CA ILE A 46 10.90 -13.20 -15.15
C ILE A 46 10.35 -11.93 -14.48
N GLY A 47 11.08 -10.81 -14.55
CA GLY A 47 10.61 -9.54 -14.01
C GLY A 47 9.28 -9.09 -14.65
N PHE A 48 9.14 -9.23 -15.96
CA PHE A 48 7.91 -8.91 -16.68
C PHE A 48 6.74 -9.82 -16.26
N VAL A 49 6.95 -11.12 -16.18
CA VAL A 49 5.93 -12.09 -15.74
C VAL A 49 5.49 -11.80 -14.29
N LEU A 50 6.44 -11.50 -13.39
CA LEU A 50 6.13 -11.13 -12.02
C LEU A 50 5.34 -9.82 -11.93
N ALA A 51 5.69 -8.81 -12.74
CA ALA A 51 4.96 -7.55 -12.79
C ALA A 51 3.50 -7.75 -13.28
N LEU A 52 3.29 -8.55 -14.32
CA LEU A 52 1.95 -8.91 -14.78
C LEU A 52 1.16 -9.67 -13.71
N GLY A 53 1.80 -10.65 -13.06
CA GLY A 53 1.20 -11.40 -11.96
C GLY A 53 0.81 -10.51 -10.79
N TYR A 54 1.64 -9.53 -10.44
CA TYR A 54 1.36 -8.53 -9.41
C TYR A 54 0.15 -7.66 -9.78
N VAL A 55 0.10 -7.11 -10.99
CA VAL A 55 -1.02 -6.29 -11.46
C VAL A 55 -2.32 -7.10 -11.47
N TYR A 56 -2.27 -8.33 -11.96
CA TYR A 56 -3.42 -9.24 -11.98
C TYR A 56 -3.92 -9.58 -10.58
N ASN A 57 -3.00 -9.89 -9.67
CA ASN A 57 -3.33 -10.19 -8.27
C ASN A 57 -3.98 -8.97 -7.60
N HIS A 58 -3.43 -7.77 -7.82
CA HIS A 58 -3.95 -6.53 -7.28
C HIS A 58 -5.37 -6.23 -7.80
N TRP A 59 -5.59 -6.42 -9.10
CA TRP A 59 -6.92 -6.26 -9.72
C TRP A 59 -7.94 -7.25 -9.15
N SER A 60 -7.52 -8.47 -8.82
CA SER A 60 -8.41 -9.50 -8.29
C SER A 60 -8.81 -9.28 -6.83
N ILE A 61 -7.97 -8.57 -6.05
CA ILE A 61 -8.20 -8.31 -4.62
C ILE A 61 -8.91 -6.97 -4.39
N MET A 62 -8.69 -5.98 -5.26
CA MET A 62 -9.33 -4.67 -5.12
C MET A 62 -10.82 -4.72 -5.45
N LEU A 63 -11.64 -4.03 -4.64
CA LEU A 63 -13.02 -3.75 -5.00
C LEU A 63 -13.05 -2.90 -6.28
N PRO A 64 -14.05 -3.09 -7.15
CA PRO A 64 -14.19 -2.27 -8.35
C PRO A 64 -14.27 -0.79 -7.98
N LEU A 65 -13.66 0.10 -8.77
CA LEU A 65 -13.60 1.55 -8.49
C LEU A 65 -14.98 2.22 -8.42
N THR A 66 -16.02 1.51 -8.87
CA THR A 66 -17.43 1.93 -8.80
C THR A 66 -18.13 1.50 -7.51
N SER A 67 -17.45 0.81 -6.60
CA SER A 67 -18.02 0.30 -5.36
C SER A 67 -18.28 1.43 -4.37
N ILE A 68 -19.55 1.59 -3.95
CA ILE A 68 -19.90 2.51 -2.85
C ILE A 68 -19.21 2.12 -1.53
N TYR A 69 -18.81 0.86 -1.39
CA TYR A 69 -18.05 0.37 -0.23
C TYR A 69 -16.62 0.92 -0.18
N LEU A 70 -16.11 1.53 -1.27
CA LEU A 70 -14.83 2.25 -1.24
C LEU A 70 -14.95 3.59 -0.51
N ILE A 71 -16.14 4.19 -0.48
CA ILE A 71 -16.45 5.47 0.20
C ILE A 71 -17.02 5.22 1.60
N LYS A 72 -17.58 4.04 1.82
CA LYS A 72 -18.28 3.68 3.06
C LYS A 72 -17.31 3.03 4.05
N ASP A 73 -16.81 3.81 5.02
CA ASP A 73 -16.04 3.26 6.15
C ASP A 73 -16.97 2.64 7.21
N GLY A 74 -16.39 1.95 8.20
CA GLY A 74 -17.15 1.29 9.28
C GLY A 74 -18.01 2.23 10.13
N TYR A 75 -17.82 3.56 10.01
CA TYR A 75 -18.48 4.60 10.80
C TYR A 75 -19.49 5.43 10.00
N SER A 76 -19.53 5.30 8.68
CA SER A 76 -20.46 6.00 7.77
C SER A 76 -21.95 5.62 7.90
N LYS A 77 -22.36 5.00 9.01
CA LYS A 77 -23.77 4.68 9.27
C LYS A 77 -24.52 5.99 9.51
N ARG A 78 -25.12 6.55 8.45
CA ARG A 78 -26.08 7.65 8.55
C ARG A 78 -27.25 7.12 9.37
N GLU A 79 -27.37 7.54 10.62
CA GLU A 79 -28.59 7.37 11.37
C GLU A 79 -29.68 8.07 10.55
N GLY A 80 -30.56 7.28 9.96
CA GLY A 80 -31.74 7.81 9.34
C GLY A 80 -32.49 8.54 10.45
N VAL A 81 -32.38 9.87 10.46
CA VAL A 81 -33.43 10.71 11.03
C VAL A 81 -34.67 10.32 10.23
N SER A 82 -35.35 9.30 10.73
CA SER A 82 -36.71 9.02 10.35
C SER A 82 -37.46 10.22 10.87
N THR A 83 -37.67 11.19 9.99
CA THR A 83 -38.64 12.26 10.18
C THR A 83 -40.02 11.60 10.17
N ASN A 84 -40.28 10.76 11.18
CA ASN A 84 -41.62 10.50 11.62
C ASN A 84 -42.09 11.87 12.11
N MET A 85 -42.89 12.48 11.25
CA MET A 85 -43.77 13.60 11.50
C MET A 85 -44.72 13.20 12.65
N HIS A 86 -44.18 12.99 13.86
CA HIS A 86 -44.98 12.74 15.04
C HIS A 86 -45.55 14.09 15.43
N ARG A 87 -46.86 14.26 15.22
CA ARG A 87 -47.60 15.46 15.65
C ARG A 87 -47.31 15.66 17.14
N VAL A 88 -46.44 16.62 17.45
CA VAL A 88 -46.14 17.05 18.80
C VAL A 88 -47.35 17.79 19.33
N ASN A 89 -48.22 17.07 20.01
CA ASN A 89 -49.20 17.64 20.93
C ASN A 89 -49.00 16.97 22.29
N ASP A 90 -47.85 17.18 22.93
CA ASP A 90 -47.65 16.92 24.36
C ASP A 90 -46.49 17.79 24.88
N PRO A 91 -46.69 18.63 25.92
CA PRO A 91 -45.60 19.30 26.60
C PRO A 91 -45.09 18.38 27.71
N SER A 92 -44.09 17.56 27.41
CA SER A 92 -43.27 16.92 28.44
C SER A 92 -41.79 17.12 28.13
N PRO A 93 -40.95 17.42 29.15
CA PRO A 93 -39.56 17.75 28.93
C PRO A 93 -38.83 16.51 28.41
N ILE A 94 -38.21 16.71 27.25
CA ILE A 94 -37.55 15.69 26.43
C ILE A 94 -36.42 15.05 27.25
N SER A 95 -36.66 13.85 27.78
CA SER A 95 -35.60 12.92 28.15
C SER A 95 -35.02 12.33 26.87
N ALA A 96 -34.07 13.08 26.29
CA ALA A 96 -33.21 12.61 25.22
C ALA A 96 -32.28 11.53 25.79
N GLU A 97 -32.71 10.27 25.72
CA GLU A 97 -31.86 9.13 26.03
C GLU A 97 -31.94 8.09 24.90
N SER A 98 -31.58 8.53 23.69
CA SER A 98 -30.98 7.61 22.72
C SER A 98 -29.51 7.45 23.12
N ARG A 99 -29.20 6.42 23.91
CA ARG A 99 -27.81 6.00 24.16
C ARG A 99 -27.20 5.48 22.87
N VAL A 100 -26.74 6.40 22.05
CA VAL A 100 -25.63 6.19 21.14
C VAL A 100 -24.39 6.09 22.03
N ASP A 101 -23.57 5.07 21.83
CA ASP A 101 -22.31 4.93 22.57
C ASP A 101 -21.38 6.08 22.16
N ASP A 102 -21.44 7.17 22.93
CA ASP A 102 -20.77 8.46 22.71
C ASP A 102 -19.22 8.36 22.65
N ARG A 103 -18.65 7.19 22.94
CA ARG A 103 -17.20 7.00 22.92
C ARG A 103 -16.60 6.94 21.52
N GLN A 104 -17.42 6.81 20.47
CA GLN A 104 -16.93 6.61 19.11
C GLN A 104 -17.65 7.48 18.06
N VAL A 105 -18.18 8.62 18.47
CA VAL A 105 -18.64 9.64 17.53
C VAL A 105 -17.71 10.84 17.67
N ILE A 106 -16.84 11.05 16.69
CA ILE A 106 -16.07 12.29 16.61
C ILE A 106 -17.09 13.40 16.30
N PRO A 107 -17.28 14.39 17.17
CA PRO A 107 -18.23 15.46 16.94
C PRO A 107 -17.86 16.23 15.66
N PRO A 108 -18.85 16.79 14.93
CA PRO A 108 -18.59 17.55 13.72
C PRO A 108 -17.60 18.69 14.03
N LEU A 109 -16.48 18.70 13.30
CA LEU A 109 -15.37 19.66 13.48
C LEU A 109 -15.79 21.14 13.32
N ALA A 110 -17.00 21.41 12.84
CA ALA A 110 -17.48 22.76 12.54
C ALA A 110 -17.70 23.64 13.79
N ASP A 111 -17.95 23.03 14.96
CA ASP A 111 -18.17 23.76 16.21
C ASP A 111 -16.88 24.06 16.98
N LEU A 112 -15.75 23.47 16.60
CA LEU A 112 -14.46 23.78 17.22
C LEU A 112 -13.70 24.79 16.37
N ASP A 113 -13.42 25.96 16.95
CA ASP A 113 -12.51 26.93 16.36
C ASP A 113 -11.09 26.31 16.24
N PRO A 114 -10.57 26.10 15.02
CA PRO A 114 -9.26 25.51 14.83
C PRO A 114 -8.14 26.33 15.48
N ALA A 115 -8.31 27.65 15.58
CA ALA A 115 -7.32 28.53 16.20
C ALA A 115 -7.18 28.22 17.71
N TRP A 116 -8.30 28.09 18.43
CA TRP A 116 -8.31 27.73 19.84
C TRP A 116 -7.72 26.34 20.10
N VAL A 117 -8.03 25.36 19.25
CA VAL A 117 -7.48 23.99 19.39
C VAL A 117 -5.97 23.99 19.18
N MET A 118 -5.48 24.68 18.15
CA MET A 118 -4.04 24.81 17.92
C MET A 118 -3.36 25.55 19.06
N GLU A 119 -3.98 26.59 19.62
CA GLU A 119 -3.45 27.29 20.79
C GLU A 119 -3.30 26.36 21.99
N GLN A 120 -4.32 25.55 22.31
CA GLN A 120 -4.21 24.56 23.37
C GLN A 120 -3.16 23.49 23.03
N LEU A 121 -3.16 22.94 21.81
CA LEU A 121 -2.25 21.84 21.48
C LEU A 121 -0.79 22.30 21.45
N TYR A 122 -0.49 23.49 20.93
CA TYR A 122 0.89 23.98 20.81
C TYR A 122 1.35 24.77 22.03
N LEU A 123 0.55 25.69 22.56
CA LEU A 123 0.97 26.56 23.66
C LEU A 123 0.77 25.91 25.03
N ARG A 124 -0.24 25.05 25.22
CA ARG A 124 -0.41 24.32 26.50
C ARG A 124 0.49 23.09 26.58
N SER A 125 0.70 22.35 25.48
CA SER A 125 1.59 21.17 25.53
C SER A 125 3.05 21.54 25.75
N SER A 126 3.51 22.69 25.25
CA SER A 126 4.86 23.19 25.51
C SER A 126 5.10 23.62 26.96
N GLN A 127 4.04 23.81 27.75
CA GLN A 127 4.09 24.23 29.15
C GLN A 127 3.93 23.05 30.13
N LEU A 128 3.69 21.84 29.64
CA LEU A 128 3.74 20.66 30.49
C LEU A 128 5.21 20.40 30.87
N PRO A 129 5.60 20.51 32.16
CA PRO A 129 6.92 20.07 32.55
C PRO A 129 7.06 18.61 32.15
N ARG A 130 8.15 18.26 31.47
CA ARG A 130 8.55 16.87 31.25
C ARG A 130 8.61 16.21 32.64
N GLN A 131 7.55 15.52 33.02
CA GLN A 131 7.57 14.58 34.13
C GLN A 131 8.50 13.46 33.69
N ASN A 132 9.77 13.57 34.11
CA ASN A 132 10.73 12.50 34.00
C ASN A 132 10.33 11.42 34.99
N ASN A 133 10.01 10.24 34.48
CA ASN A 133 10.22 9.00 35.21
C ASN A 133 11.01 8.08 34.29
#